data_AF-A0AAW2UXA8-F1
#
_entry.id   AF-A0AAW2UXA8-F1
#
_cell.length_a   1.000
_cell.length_b   1.000
_cell.length_c   1.000
_cell.angle_alpha   90.00
_cell.angle_beta   90.00
_cell.angle_gamma   90.00
#
_symmetry.space_group_name_H-M   'P 1'
#
loop_
_entity.id
_entity.type
_entity.pdbx_description
1 polymer ?
#
loop_
_entity_poly.entity_id
_entity_poly.type
_entity_poly.pdbx_seq_one_letter_code
_entity_poly.pdbx_strand_id
1 'polypeptide(L)'
;SVKDKLKQAARSTGQSLPSADTIFYKVPFEQVPDLVASRRVFILKGYAYVAMNQVVSLLVTQYRSNLSKALVLTNRKWTSMIREQEKDRLTPIIEALSTSYLGPDYSQPRECAEISLKDIDQVAKSSFPLCMRHLFEKLREDHHLKHGGRMQLGLFLKGVGLKLDDALAFWKAEFSRKVGAEKFDKEYAYSIRHNYGKEGKDGLHTLFMSKDNIFDTRCRRSSWVSLSSFQNYKYLSESRNRSE
;
A
#
# COMPACT_ATOMS: atom_id res chain seq x y z
N SER A 1 -36.20 -19.36 34.88
CA SER A 1 -35.27 -18.37 35.49
C SER A 1 -34.51 -17.60 34.40
N VAL A 2 -33.92 -16.42 34.71
CA VAL A 2 -33.04 -15.68 33.77
C VAL A 2 -31.87 -16.57 33.31
N LYS A 3 -31.36 -17.42 34.21
CA LYS A 3 -30.32 -18.42 33.91
C LYS A 3 -30.73 -19.40 32.80
N ASP A 4 -32.00 -19.80 32.75
CA ASP A 4 -32.50 -20.74 31.72
C ASP A 4 -32.62 -20.05 30.36
N LYS A 5 -33.05 -18.77 30.36
CA LYS A 5 -33.12 -17.95 29.14
C LYS A 5 -31.73 -17.65 28.56
N LEU A 6 -30.72 -17.44 29.42
CA LEU A 6 -29.32 -17.30 29.00
C LEU A 6 -28.77 -18.60 28.37
N LYS A 7 -29.08 -19.76 28.97
CA LYS A 7 -28.72 -21.07 28.41
C LYS A 7 -29.39 -21.31 27.05
N GLN A 8 -30.65 -20.92 26.89
CA GLN A 8 -31.38 -21.03 25.62
C GLN A 8 -30.81 -20.09 24.55
N ALA A 9 -30.47 -18.85 24.91
CA ALA A 9 -29.82 -17.89 24.02
C ALA A 9 -28.45 -18.40 23.55
N ALA A 10 -27.59 -18.86 24.47
CA ALA A 10 -26.27 -19.41 24.12
C ALA A 10 -26.35 -20.57 23.11
N ARG A 11 -27.34 -21.46 23.27
CA ARG A 11 -27.61 -22.57 22.34
C ARG A 11 -28.01 -22.07 20.94
N SER A 12 -28.85 -21.03 20.86
CA SER A 12 -29.28 -20.45 19.59
C SER A 12 -28.19 -19.70 18.84
N THR A 13 -27.15 -19.25 19.54
CA THR A 13 -26.02 -18.49 18.98
C THR A 13 -24.82 -19.39 18.62
N GLY A 14 -24.92 -20.71 18.80
CA GLY A 14 -23.80 -21.64 18.57
C GLY A 14 -22.64 -21.45 19.57
N GLN A 15 -22.89 -20.84 20.73
CA GLN A 15 -21.91 -20.71 21.80
C GLN A 15 -21.82 -22.01 22.59
N SER A 16 -20.64 -22.31 23.13
CA SER A 16 -20.47 -23.42 24.07
C SER A 16 -21.45 -23.24 25.25
N LEU A 17 -22.05 -24.35 25.68
CA LEU A 17 -22.97 -24.36 26.82
C LEU A 17 -22.28 -23.70 28.02
N PRO A 18 -22.90 -22.67 28.63
CA PRO A 18 -22.30 -22.05 29.80
C PRO A 18 -22.22 -23.09 30.92
N SER A 19 -21.00 -23.38 31.36
CA SER A 19 -20.73 -24.10 32.61
C SER A 19 -21.36 -23.34 33.79
N ALA A 20 -21.57 -24.00 34.92
CA ALA A 20 -22.17 -23.37 36.10
C ALA A 20 -21.46 -22.06 36.54
N ASP A 21 -20.18 -21.90 36.14
CA ASP A 21 -19.31 -20.78 36.47
C ASP A 21 -19.19 -19.71 35.38
N THR A 22 -20.01 -19.75 34.33
CA THR A 22 -19.92 -18.74 33.25
C THR A 22 -20.37 -17.36 33.76
N ILE A 23 -19.44 -16.42 33.80
CA ILE A 23 -19.68 -15.04 34.22
C ILE A 23 -20.35 -14.26 33.09
N PHE A 24 -21.50 -13.67 33.39
CA PHE A 24 -22.23 -12.77 32.50
C PHE A 24 -22.23 -11.35 33.06
N TYR A 25 -21.92 -10.40 32.19
CA TYR A 25 -21.98 -8.98 32.48
C TYR A 25 -23.30 -8.41 31.99
N LYS A 26 -23.96 -7.64 32.85
CA LYS A 26 -25.19 -6.92 32.52
C LYS A 26 -24.82 -5.51 32.05
N VAL A 27 -25.14 -5.18 30.81
CA VAL A 27 -24.78 -3.91 30.18
C VAL A 27 -26.01 -3.32 29.47
N PRO A 28 -26.21 -1.99 29.44
CA PRO A 28 -27.23 -1.39 28.58
C PRO A 28 -27.06 -1.82 27.13
N PHE A 29 -28.14 -2.19 26.45
CA PHE A 29 -28.06 -2.79 25.11
C PHE A 29 -27.47 -1.81 24.08
N GLU A 30 -27.58 -0.50 24.32
CA GLU A 30 -27.05 0.58 23.50
C GLU A 30 -25.52 0.61 23.45
N GLN A 31 -24.84 0.03 24.45
CA GLN A 31 -23.37 -0.05 24.47
C GLN A 31 -22.82 -1.22 23.65
N VAL A 32 -23.66 -2.17 23.27
CA VAL A 32 -23.26 -3.37 22.52
C VAL A 32 -24.11 -3.57 21.25
N PRO A 33 -24.25 -2.55 20.38
CA PRO A 33 -25.11 -2.63 19.20
C PRO A 33 -24.70 -3.77 18.26
N ASP A 34 -23.41 -4.06 18.14
CA ASP A 34 -22.89 -5.12 17.28
C ASP A 34 -23.34 -6.52 17.73
N LEU A 35 -23.36 -6.76 19.04
CA LEU A 35 -23.83 -8.02 19.63
C LEU A 35 -25.35 -8.16 19.53
N VAL A 36 -26.07 -7.05 19.68
CA VAL A 36 -27.52 -6.97 19.55
C VAL A 36 -27.97 -7.20 18.10
N ALA A 37 -27.34 -6.53 17.14
CA ALA A 37 -27.63 -6.64 15.71
C ALA A 37 -27.43 -8.06 15.19
N SER A 38 -26.36 -8.72 15.66
CA SER A 38 -26.06 -10.12 15.32
C SER A 38 -26.85 -11.13 16.15
N ARG A 39 -27.76 -10.70 17.03
CA ARG A 39 -28.57 -11.53 17.94
C ARG A 39 -27.73 -12.50 18.77
N ARG A 40 -26.52 -12.07 19.16
CA ARG A 40 -25.54 -12.90 19.89
C ARG A 40 -25.57 -12.74 21.40
N VAL A 41 -26.48 -11.91 21.93
CA VAL A 41 -26.66 -11.64 23.35
C VAL A 41 -28.13 -11.70 23.72
N PHE A 42 -28.40 -12.14 24.94
CA PHE A 42 -29.74 -12.11 25.50
C PHE A 42 -30.08 -10.71 25.98
N ILE A 43 -31.26 -10.20 25.62
CA ILE A 43 -31.74 -8.86 26.02
C ILE A 43 -32.97 -9.02 26.90
N LEU A 44 -33.00 -8.33 28.03
CA LEU A 44 -34.14 -8.29 28.94
C LEU A 44 -34.25 -6.92 29.61
N LYS A 45 -35.41 -6.28 29.51
CA LYS A 45 -35.73 -4.98 30.13
C LYS A 45 -34.68 -3.89 29.82
N GLY A 46 -34.24 -3.78 28.57
CA GLY A 46 -33.24 -2.78 28.15
C GLY A 46 -31.78 -3.12 28.51
N TYR A 47 -31.51 -4.33 29.00
CA TYR A 47 -30.15 -4.78 29.29
C TYR A 47 -29.77 -5.98 28.44
N ALA A 48 -28.57 -5.94 27.87
CA ALA A 48 -27.90 -7.06 27.24
C ALA A 48 -27.04 -7.81 28.26
N TYR A 49 -27.05 -9.14 28.19
CA TYR A 49 -26.23 -10.02 29.00
C TYR A 49 -25.12 -10.59 28.14
N VAL A 50 -23.89 -10.21 28.45
CA VAL A 50 -22.69 -10.47 27.65
C VAL A 50 -21.80 -11.44 28.40
N ALA A 51 -21.39 -12.53 27.76
CA ALA A 51 -20.43 -13.48 28.34
C ALA A 51 -19.00 -12.92 28.27
N MET A 52 -18.10 -13.42 29.13
CA MET A 52 -16.70 -12.95 29.20
C MET A 52 -15.98 -12.97 27.84
N ASN A 53 -16.21 -13.99 27.02
CA ASN A 53 -15.64 -14.12 25.68
C ASN A 53 -16.09 -13.02 24.69
N GLN A 54 -17.17 -12.31 24.99
CA GLN A 54 -17.72 -11.22 24.17
C GLN A 54 -17.45 -9.83 24.75
N VAL A 55 -16.89 -9.73 25.96
CA VAL A 55 -16.57 -8.43 26.58
C VAL A 55 -15.56 -7.63 25.74
N VAL A 56 -14.70 -8.31 24.97
CA VAL A 56 -13.75 -7.64 24.06
C VAL A 56 -14.47 -6.72 23.08
N SER A 57 -15.66 -7.07 22.57
CA SER A 57 -16.37 -6.19 21.65
C SER A 57 -16.84 -4.90 22.33
N LEU A 58 -17.25 -4.97 23.60
CA LEU A 58 -17.60 -3.78 24.39
C LEU A 58 -16.39 -2.84 24.52
N LEU A 59 -15.23 -3.40 24.90
CA LEU A 59 -14.02 -2.63 25.11
C LEU A 59 -13.50 -2.01 23.80
N VAL A 60 -13.51 -2.77 22.71
CA VAL A 60 -13.08 -2.28 21.39
C VAL A 60 -13.97 -1.14 20.93
N THR A 61 -15.30 -1.25 21.06
CA THR A 61 -16.22 -0.19 20.64
C THR A 61 -16.03 1.08 21.45
N GLN A 62 -15.92 0.97 22.78
CA GLN A 62 -15.65 2.12 23.64
C GLN A 62 -14.28 2.76 23.36
N TYR A 63 -13.25 1.93 23.20
CA TYR A 63 -11.90 2.39 22.89
C TYR A 63 -11.84 3.11 21.54
N ARG A 64 -12.45 2.56 20.49
CA ARG A 64 -12.53 3.19 19.15
C ARG A 64 -13.23 4.55 19.22
N SER A 65 -14.34 4.65 19.95
CA SER A 65 -15.06 5.92 20.16
C SER A 65 -14.18 6.95 20.86
N ASN A 66 -13.51 6.56 21.95
CA ASN A 66 -12.62 7.44 22.70
C ASN A 66 -11.41 7.88 21.87
N LEU A 67 -10.76 6.95 21.17
CA LEU A 67 -9.62 7.22 20.31
C LEU A 67 -10.00 8.17 19.17
N SER A 68 -11.14 7.94 18.52
CA SER A 68 -11.62 8.82 17.46
C SER A 68 -11.88 10.24 17.97
N LYS A 69 -12.50 10.40 19.14
CA LYS A 69 -12.72 11.72 19.76
C LYS A 69 -11.39 12.40 20.09
N ALA A 70 -10.45 11.68 20.70
CA ALA A 70 -9.13 12.20 21.04
C ALA A 70 -8.37 12.64 19.77
N LEU A 71 -8.35 11.83 18.71
CA LEU A 71 -7.69 12.17 17.45
C LEU A 71 -8.29 13.40 16.78
N VAL A 72 -9.62 13.57 16.78
CA VAL A 72 -10.26 14.78 16.23
C VAL A 72 -9.86 16.02 17.02
N LEU A 73 -9.84 15.95 18.36
CA LEU A 73 -9.43 17.06 19.21
C LEU A 73 -7.95 17.39 19.01
N THR A 74 -7.09 16.39 18.93
CA THR A 74 -5.65 16.55 18.65
C THR A 74 -5.43 17.19 17.28
N ASN A 75 -6.12 16.73 16.23
CA ASN A 75 -5.99 17.29 14.88
C ASN A 75 -6.46 18.75 14.79
N ARG A 76 -7.54 19.09 15.51
CA ARG A 76 -8.01 20.48 15.62
C ARG A 76 -6.94 21.38 16.25
N LYS A 77 -6.39 20.98 17.40
CA LYS A 77 -5.31 21.73 18.08
C LYS A 77 -4.03 21.80 17.24
N TRP A 78 -3.71 20.71 16.55
CA TRP A 78 -2.57 20.63 15.62
C TRP A 78 -2.67 21.70 14.54
N THR A 79 -3.82 21.77 13.88
CA THR A 79 -4.05 22.67 12.74
C THR A 79 -4.15 24.14 13.17
N SER A 80 -4.71 24.43 14.35
CA SER A 80 -4.96 25.81 14.79
C SER A 80 -3.74 26.49 15.44
N MET A 81 -2.84 25.75 16.06
CA MET A 81 -1.77 26.32 16.89
C MET A 81 -0.42 25.61 16.73
N ILE A 82 -0.40 24.29 16.89
CA ILE A 82 0.87 23.55 17.06
C ILE A 82 1.68 23.55 15.77
N ARG A 83 1.03 23.46 14.60
CA ARG A 83 1.73 23.40 13.31
C ARG A 83 2.63 24.62 13.07
N GLU A 84 2.17 25.82 13.42
CA GLU A 84 2.95 27.05 13.27
C GLU A 84 3.97 27.21 14.40
N GLN A 85 3.61 26.85 15.64
CA GLN A 85 4.50 26.94 16.80
C GLN A 85 5.69 25.97 16.73
N GLU A 86 5.49 24.76 16.19
CA GLU A 86 6.50 23.69 16.12
C GLU A 86 6.96 23.43 14.67
N LYS A 87 6.90 24.47 13.83
CA LYS A 87 7.22 24.43 12.41
C LYS A 87 8.59 23.84 12.11
N ASP A 88 9.59 24.09 12.96
CA ASP A 88 10.97 23.66 12.73
C ASP A 88 11.33 22.36 13.48
N ARG A 89 10.40 21.76 14.23
CA ARG A 89 10.66 20.57 15.06
C ARG A 89 9.72 19.42 14.76
N LEU A 90 8.43 19.55 15.10
CA LEU A 90 7.47 18.45 14.99
C LEU A 90 6.80 18.38 13.62
N THR A 91 6.52 19.53 13.02
CA THR A 91 5.88 19.62 11.71
C THR A 91 6.62 18.81 10.62
N PRO A 92 7.94 18.96 10.43
CA PRO A 92 8.65 18.21 9.39
C PRO A 92 8.65 16.70 9.66
N ILE A 93 8.70 16.28 10.92
CA ILE A 93 8.67 14.86 11.30
C ILE A 93 7.31 14.25 10.96
N ILE A 94 6.22 14.93 11.30
CA ILE A 94 4.86 14.43 11.06
C ILE A 94 4.53 14.43 9.56
N GLU A 95 4.93 15.47 8.83
CA GLU A 95 4.79 15.51 7.38
C GLU A 95 5.63 14.42 6.70
N ALA A 96 6.87 14.19 7.16
CA ALA A 96 7.69 13.10 6.69
C ALA A 96 7.07 11.73 6.99
N LEU A 97 6.54 11.50 8.20
CA LEU A 97 5.88 10.24 8.54
C LEU A 97 4.67 9.93 7.66
N SER A 98 3.94 10.97 7.23
CA SER A 98 2.78 10.80 6.34
C SER A 98 3.15 10.36 4.92
N THR A 99 4.39 10.64 4.50
CA THR A 99 4.91 10.37 3.16
C THR A 99 5.96 9.27 3.13
N SER A 100 6.49 8.88 4.29
CA SER A 100 7.57 7.90 4.40
C SER A 100 7.04 6.48 4.36
N TYR A 101 7.69 5.64 3.56
CA TYR A 101 7.50 4.21 3.59
C TYR A 101 8.06 3.62 4.91
N LEU A 102 7.19 3.10 5.76
CA LEU A 102 7.54 2.47 7.05
C LEU A 102 7.84 0.96 6.94
N GLY A 103 7.86 0.41 5.73
CA GLY A 103 8.17 -1.00 5.51
C GLY A 103 9.67 -1.30 5.54
N PRO A 104 10.06 -2.57 5.30
CA PRO A 104 11.46 -2.98 5.32
C PRO A 104 12.30 -2.14 4.34
N ASP A 105 13.50 -1.73 4.78
CA ASP A 105 14.39 -0.95 3.91
C ASP A 105 15.04 -1.87 2.87
N TYR A 106 14.54 -1.80 1.63
CA TYR A 106 15.07 -2.51 0.47
C TYR A 106 16.15 -1.71 -0.28
N SER A 107 16.59 -0.57 0.26
CA SER A 107 17.63 0.26 -0.39
C SER A 107 19.04 -0.30 -0.25
N GLN A 108 19.27 -1.24 0.68
CA GLN A 108 20.54 -1.92 0.78
C GLN A 108 20.70 -2.94 -0.34
N PRO A 109 21.82 -2.90 -1.10
CA PRO A 109 22.14 -3.95 -2.04
C PRO A 109 22.38 -5.23 -1.24
N ARG A 110 21.35 -6.09 -1.17
CA ARG A 110 21.57 -7.51 -0.88
C ARG A 110 22.37 -8.07 -2.05
N GLU A 111 23.19 -9.08 -1.79
CA GLU A 111 23.92 -9.83 -2.82
C GLU A 111 22.91 -10.33 -3.88
N CYS A 112 22.68 -9.52 -4.90
CA CYS A 112 21.75 -9.80 -5.98
C CYS A 112 22.59 -10.42 -7.09
N ALA A 113 22.16 -11.58 -7.58
CA ALA A 113 22.82 -12.24 -8.69
C ALA A 113 22.91 -11.29 -9.88
N GLU A 114 24.08 -11.21 -10.50
CA GLU A 114 24.27 -10.42 -11.72
C GLU A 114 23.34 -10.97 -12.82
N ILE A 115 22.49 -10.11 -13.37
CA ILE A 115 21.60 -10.48 -14.48
C ILE A 115 22.26 -10.11 -15.80
N SER A 116 22.37 -11.07 -16.71
CA SER A 116 22.80 -10.85 -18.08
C SER A 116 21.64 -10.35 -18.95
N LEU A 117 21.96 -9.62 -20.03
CA LEU A 117 20.99 -9.13 -21.01
C LEU A 117 20.04 -10.19 -21.58
N LYS A 118 20.52 -11.42 -21.73
CA LYS A 118 19.74 -12.52 -22.33
C LYS A 118 18.62 -13.01 -21.43
N ASP A 119 18.80 -12.88 -20.11
CA ASP A 119 17.88 -13.43 -19.12
C ASP A 119 16.77 -12.44 -18.74
N ILE A 120 16.94 -11.15 -19.09
CA ILE A 120 16.00 -10.07 -18.72
C ILE A 120 14.57 -10.39 -19.18
N ASP A 121 14.39 -10.89 -20.40
CA ASP A 121 13.05 -11.18 -20.93
C ASP A 121 12.34 -12.31 -20.17
N GLN A 122 13.08 -13.32 -19.71
CA GLN A 122 12.54 -14.40 -18.90
C GLN A 122 12.19 -13.90 -17.51
N VAL A 123 13.11 -13.17 -16.87
CA VAL A 123 12.93 -12.59 -15.53
C VAL A 123 11.79 -11.56 -15.52
N ALA A 124 11.58 -10.82 -16.62
CA ALA A 124 10.47 -9.89 -16.75
C ALA A 124 9.10 -10.58 -16.67
N LYS A 125 8.98 -11.78 -17.24
CA LYS A 125 7.74 -12.56 -17.23
C LYS A 125 7.51 -13.26 -15.89
N SER A 126 8.55 -13.85 -15.29
CA SER A 126 8.42 -14.65 -14.08
C SER A 126 8.46 -13.82 -12.79
N SER A 127 9.32 -12.79 -12.74
CA SER A 127 9.79 -12.21 -11.48
C SER A 127 9.54 -10.71 -11.35
N PHE A 128 9.29 -9.98 -12.45
CA PHE A 128 8.99 -8.55 -12.34
C PHE A 128 7.61 -8.32 -11.72
N PRO A 129 7.48 -7.35 -10.79
CA PRO A 129 6.19 -6.89 -10.32
C PRO A 129 5.43 -6.19 -11.45
N LEU A 130 4.11 -6.13 -11.35
CA LEU A 130 3.22 -5.65 -12.42
C LEU A 130 3.59 -4.25 -12.95
N CYS A 131 4.01 -3.32 -12.09
CA CYS A 131 4.42 -1.98 -12.51
C CYS A 131 5.65 -2.00 -13.44
N MET A 132 6.65 -2.81 -13.11
CA MET A 132 7.87 -2.94 -13.90
C MET A 132 7.63 -3.78 -15.16
N ARG A 133 6.79 -4.81 -15.07
CA ARG A 133 6.35 -5.59 -16.23
C ARG A 133 5.63 -4.71 -17.25
N HIS A 134 4.71 -3.87 -16.80
CA HIS A 134 4.00 -2.93 -17.68
C HIS A 134 4.97 -1.95 -18.38
N LEU A 135 5.92 -1.36 -17.64
CA LEU A 135 6.93 -0.48 -18.23
C LEU A 135 7.82 -1.21 -19.23
N PHE A 136 8.17 -2.46 -18.94
CA PHE A 136 8.99 -3.30 -19.80
C PHE A 136 8.25 -3.68 -21.09
N GLU A 137 6.98 -4.08 -21.00
CA GLU A 137 6.12 -4.36 -22.16
C GLU A 137 5.94 -3.10 -23.02
N LYS A 138 5.65 -1.95 -22.40
CA LYS A 138 5.52 -0.67 -23.11
C LYS A 138 6.81 -0.26 -23.81
N LEU A 139 7.96 -0.51 -23.19
CA LEU A 139 9.25 -0.28 -23.84
C LEU A 139 9.41 -1.14 -25.09
N ARG A 140 9.04 -2.43 -25.03
CA ARG A 140 9.11 -3.36 -26.16
C ARG A 140 8.11 -3.04 -27.28
N GLU A 141 6.96 -2.47 -26.95
CA GLU A 141 5.94 -2.04 -27.93
C GLU A 141 6.32 -0.71 -28.61
N ASP A 142 6.63 0.31 -27.81
CA ASP A 142 6.77 1.68 -28.31
C ASP A 142 8.22 2.03 -28.71
N HIS A 143 9.18 1.18 -28.35
CA HIS A 143 10.64 1.38 -28.49
C HIS A 143 11.12 2.71 -27.89
N HIS A 144 10.37 3.24 -26.92
CA HIS A 144 10.67 4.48 -26.22
C HIS A 144 9.89 4.54 -24.92
N LEU A 145 10.46 5.21 -23.92
CA LEU A 145 9.76 5.55 -22.68
C LEU A 145 9.94 7.03 -22.37
N LYS A 146 8.91 7.64 -21.77
CA LYS A 146 8.98 9.00 -21.19
C LYS A 146 9.98 9.05 -20.02
N HIS A 147 10.39 10.26 -19.64
CA HIS A 147 11.42 10.48 -18.62
C HIS A 147 11.16 9.71 -17.30
N GLY A 148 9.94 9.79 -16.76
CA GLY A 148 9.57 9.07 -15.53
C GLY A 148 9.68 7.54 -15.67
N GLY A 149 9.20 6.98 -16.78
CA GLY A 149 9.31 5.55 -17.07
C GLY A 149 10.76 5.08 -17.23
N ARG A 150 11.62 5.89 -17.87
CA ARG A 150 13.06 5.60 -17.99
C ARG A 150 13.75 5.62 -16.63
N MET A 151 13.42 6.58 -15.78
CA MET A 151 13.99 6.67 -14.43
C MET A 151 13.58 5.45 -13.59
N GLN A 152 12.29 5.14 -13.57
CA GLN A 152 11.74 4.03 -12.79
C GLN A 152 12.28 2.67 -13.24
N LEU A 153 12.23 2.37 -14.55
CA LEU A 153 12.72 1.10 -15.09
C LEU A 153 14.25 1.03 -15.05
N GLY A 154 14.95 2.13 -15.33
CA GLY A 154 16.42 2.18 -15.33
C GLY A 154 17.01 1.96 -13.94
N LEU A 155 16.45 2.59 -12.90
CA LEU A 155 16.89 2.37 -11.52
C LEU A 155 16.48 0.99 -11.01
N PHE A 156 15.34 0.45 -11.46
CA PHE A 156 14.98 -0.92 -11.16
C PHE A 156 16.00 -1.91 -11.71
N LEU A 157 16.32 -1.83 -13.01
CA LEU A 157 17.29 -2.73 -13.63
C LEU A 157 18.67 -2.67 -12.95
N LYS A 158 19.10 -1.47 -12.53
CA LYS A 158 20.29 -1.29 -11.68
C LYS A 158 20.15 -2.05 -10.35
N GLY A 159 19.00 -1.94 -9.68
CA GLY A 159 18.72 -2.61 -8.41
C GLY A 159 18.64 -4.14 -8.50
N VAL A 160 18.24 -4.69 -9.65
CA VAL A 160 18.26 -6.14 -9.90
C VAL A 160 19.68 -6.62 -10.30
N GLY A 161 20.66 -5.73 -10.43
CA GLY A 161 22.04 -6.11 -10.69
C GLY A 161 22.45 -6.10 -12.17
N LEU A 162 21.75 -5.36 -13.03
CA LEU A 162 22.20 -5.13 -14.40
C LEU A 162 23.44 -4.21 -14.40
N LYS A 163 24.51 -4.61 -15.10
CA LYS A 163 25.73 -3.79 -15.20
C LYS A 163 25.52 -2.58 -16.09
N LEU A 164 26.36 -1.55 -15.91
CA LEU A 164 26.28 -0.31 -16.70
C LEU A 164 26.43 -0.58 -18.21
N ASP A 165 27.41 -1.38 -18.61
CA ASP A 165 27.69 -1.66 -20.02
C ASP A 165 26.52 -2.40 -20.67
N ASP A 166 25.95 -3.37 -19.95
CA ASP A 166 24.75 -4.08 -20.36
C ASP A 166 23.55 -3.14 -20.44
N ALA A 167 23.33 -2.29 -19.44
CA ALA A 167 22.24 -1.32 -19.45
C ALA A 167 22.34 -0.37 -20.66
N LEU A 168 23.53 0.13 -20.98
CA LEU A 168 23.74 0.96 -22.17
C LEU A 168 23.43 0.20 -23.45
N ALA A 169 23.89 -1.05 -23.56
CA ALA A 169 23.58 -1.91 -24.71
C ALA A 169 22.07 -2.19 -24.83
N PHE A 170 21.37 -2.47 -23.73
CA PHE A 170 19.92 -2.68 -23.68
C PHE A 170 19.15 -1.46 -24.16
N TRP A 171 19.38 -0.30 -23.55
CA TRP A 171 18.67 0.93 -23.91
C TRP A 171 18.99 1.39 -25.33
N LYS A 172 20.24 1.21 -25.78
CA LYS A 172 20.65 1.52 -27.15
C LYS A 172 19.94 0.61 -28.16
N ALA A 173 19.89 -0.69 -27.90
CA ALA A 173 19.19 -1.65 -28.76
C ALA A 173 17.71 -1.31 -28.90
N GLU A 174 17.01 -1.03 -27.79
CA GLU A 174 15.58 -0.67 -27.83
C GLU A 174 15.33 0.67 -28.51
N PHE A 175 16.05 1.72 -28.13
CA PHE A 175 15.76 3.07 -28.65
C PHE A 175 16.26 3.27 -30.07
N SER A 176 17.26 2.50 -30.52
CA SER A 176 17.77 2.58 -31.90
C SER A 176 16.68 2.36 -32.95
N ARG A 177 15.65 1.56 -32.64
CA ARG A 177 14.53 1.25 -33.55
C ARG A 177 13.66 2.47 -33.88
N LYS A 178 13.66 3.52 -33.04
CA LYS A 178 12.80 4.70 -33.19
C LYS A 178 13.55 6.03 -33.20
N VAL A 179 14.64 6.14 -32.44
CA VAL A 179 15.39 7.39 -32.22
C VAL A 179 16.68 7.42 -33.04
N GLY A 180 17.24 6.26 -33.39
CA GLY A 180 18.54 6.12 -34.05
C GLY A 180 19.72 6.12 -33.07
N ALA A 181 20.79 5.38 -33.41
CA ALA A 181 21.92 5.13 -32.51
C ALA A 181 22.72 6.41 -32.16
N GLU A 182 22.91 7.32 -33.11
CA GLU A 182 23.68 8.55 -32.88
C GLU A 182 22.95 9.53 -31.95
N LYS A 183 21.62 9.62 -32.08
CA LYS A 183 20.80 10.48 -31.24
C LYS A 183 20.67 9.90 -29.82
N PHE A 184 20.70 8.58 -29.70
CA PHE A 184 20.76 7.90 -28.39
C PHE A 184 22.02 8.30 -27.60
N ASP A 185 23.20 8.22 -28.23
CA ASP A 185 24.47 8.50 -27.57
C ASP A 185 24.56 9.97 -27.09
N LYS A 186 23.95 10.91 -27.83
CA LYS A 186 23.91 12.34 -27.47
C LYS A 186 22.89 12.67 -26.37
N GLU A 187 21.68 12.13 -26.45
CA GLU A 187 20.56 12.57 -25.58
C GLU A 187 20.34 11.67 -24.35
N TYR A 188 20.69 10.39 -24.41
CA TYR A 188 20.26 9.39 -23.40
C TYR A 188 21.41 8.70 -22.67
N ALA A 189 22.55 8.48 -23.34
CA ALA A 189 23.68 7.76 -22.73
C ALA A 189 24.22 8.45 -21.46
N TYR A 190 24.30 9.79 -21.48
CA TYR A 190 24.71 10.58 -20.31
C TYR A 190 23.80 10.34 -19.10
N SER A 191 22.48 10.40 -19.29
CA SER A 191 21.51 10.18 -18.20
C SER A 191 21.61 8.78 -17.59
N ILE A 192 21.94 7.77 -18.40
CA ILE A 192 22.12 6.39 -17.89
C ILE A 192 23.41 6.30 -17.08
N ARG A 193 24.54 6.85 -17.55
CA ARG A 193 25.81 6.87 -16.79
C ARG A 193 25.69 7.60 -15.45
N HIS A 194 24.96 8.71 -15.44
CA HIS A 194 24.65 9.46 -14.23
C HIS A 194 23.90 8.60 -13.20
N ASN A 195 22.88 7.84 -13.63
CA ASN A 195 22.11 6.96 -12.73
C ASN A 195 22.98 5.86 -12.08
N TYR A 196 24.07 5.46 -12.72
CA TYR A 196 25.03 4.48 -12.20
C TYR A 196 26.20 5.12 -11.40
N GLY A 197 26.24 6.45 -11.25
CA GLY A 197 27.23 7.15 -10.43
C GLY A 197 28.62 7.27 -11.07
N LYS A 198 28.73 7.15 -12.40
CA LYS A 198 30.02 7.30 -13.12
C LYS A 198 30.33 8.73 -13.56
N GLU A 199 29.38 9.66 -13.47
CA GLU A 199 29.54 11.08 -13.82
C GLU A 199 28.66 11.94 -12.88
N GLY A 200 29.26 12.83 -12.06
CA GLY A 200 28.56 13.77 -11.17
C GLY A 200 28.73 13.52 -9.65
N LYS A 201 28.49 14.57 -8.84
CA LYS A 201 28.59 14.60 -7.36
C LYS A 201 27.73 13.47 -6.75
N ASP A 202 28.30 12.69 -5.82
CA ASP A 202 27.77 11.46 -5.19
C ASP A 202 26.30 11.50 -4.74
N GLY A 203 25.38 11.47 -5.70
CA GLY A 203 23.95 11.27 -5.48
C GLY A 203 23.67 9.78 -5.57
N LEU A 204 23.68 9.07 -4.45
CA LEU A 204 23.21 7.70 -4.37
C LEU A 204 21.73 7.67 -4.77
N HIS A 205 21.44 7.43 -6.05
CA HIS A 205 20.07 7.32 -6.54
C HIS A 205 19.45 6.07 -5.90
N THR A 206 18.70 6.34 -4.82
CA THR A 206 17.97 5.33 -4.07
C THR A 206 16.95 4.68 -4.99
N LEU A 207 16.86 3.36 -4.92
CA LEU A 207 15.91 2.56 -5.67
C LEU A 207 14.49 3.12 -5.48
N PHE A 208 13.87 3.65 -6.54
CA PHE A 208 12.49 4.18 -6.54
C PHE A 208 11.40 3.14 -6.22
N MET A 209 11.79 1.90 -5.94
CA MET A 209 10.88 0.77 -5.83
C MET A 209 10.07 0.71 -4.54
N SER A 210 10.29 1.56 -3.54
CA SER A 210 9.48 1.48 -2.31
C SER A 210 9.08 2.79 -1.66
N LYS A 211 9.83 3.89 -1.84
CA LYS A 211 9.57 5.11 -1.06
C LYS A 211 8.47 6.00 -1.66
N ASP A 212 8.47 6.22 -2.97
CA ASP A 212 7.61 7.27 -3.55
C ASP A 212 6.37 6.77 -4.30
N ASN A 213 6.35 5.51 -4.76
CA ASN A 213 5.26 5.02 -5.63
C ASN A 213 3.95 4.65 -4.90
N ILE A 214 3.93 4.63 -3.57
CA ILE A 214 2.70 4.39 -2.80
C ILE A 214 1.97 5.71 -2.49
N PHE A 215 2.68 6.83 -2.37
CA PHE A 215 2.11 8.11 -1.94
C PHE A 215 2.31 9.29 -2.92
N ASP A 216 3.05 9.14 -4.02
CA ASP A 216 3.21 10.24 -4.97
C ASP A 216 1.94 10.51 -5.80
N THR A 217 1.14 11.43 -5.30
CA THR A 217 -0.01 12.05 -5.98
C THR A 217 0.40 13.03 -7.09
N ARG A 218 1.70 13.21 -7.39
CA ARG A 218 2.18 13.92 -8.59
C ARG A 218 2.27 13.05 -9.84
N CYS A 219 1.76 11.81 -9.82
CA CYS A 219 1.33 11.10 -11.03
C CYS A 219 0.04 11.73 -11.62
N ARG A 220 -0.02 13.06 -11.76
CA ARG A 220 -1.21 13.80 -12.23
C ARG A 220 -1.19 14.17 -13.70
N ARG A 221 -0.13 13.88 -14.45
CA ARG A 221 -0.13 14.05 -15.91
C ARG A 221 0.62 12.92 -16.62
N SER A 222 -0.20 12.08 -17.25
CA SER A 222 0.09 11.07 -18.26
C SER A 222 0.42 9.65 -17.79
N SER A 223 -0.57 8.79 -18.07
CA SER A 223 -0.61 7.32 -17.97
C SER A 223 -1.03 6.77 -16.61
N TRP A 224 -2.32 6.45 -16.53
CA TRP A 224 -2.94 5.70 -15.46
C TRP A 224 -2.36 4.27 -15.41
N VAL A 225 -1.83 3.84 -14.27
CA VAL A 225 -2.26 2.61 -13.56
C VAL A 225 -1.84 2.74 -12.09
N SER A 226 -2.74 3.26 -11.25
CA SER A 226 -2.71 2.93 -9.81
C SER A 226 -3.44 1.59 -9.63
N LEU A 227 -2.96 0.73 -8.73
CA LEU A 227 -3.63 -0.51 -8.32
C LEU A 227 -5.11 -0.30 -7.90
N SER A 228 -5.52 0.93 -7.54
CA SER A 228 -6.93 1.26 -7.28
C SER A 228 -7.82 1.29 -8.54
N SER A 229 -7.24 1.50 -9.72
CA SER A 229 -7.99 1.58 -10.98
C SER A 229 -8.36 0.19 -11.55
N PHE A 230 -7.65 -0.85 -11.14
CA PHE A 230 -7.92 -2.22 -11.60
C PHE A 230 -9.20 -2.82 -10.96
N GLN A 231 -9.57 -2.41 -9.75
CA GLN A 231 -10.79 -2.90 -9.09
C GLN A 231 -12.09 -2.29 -9.65
N ASN A 232 -12.05 -1.04 -10.13
CA ASN A 232 -13.25 -0.40 -10.69
C ASN A 232 -13.57 -0.85 -12.13
N TYR A 233 -12.57 -1.26 -12.92
CA TYR A 233 -12.82 -1.70 -14.30
C TYR A 233 -13.54 -3.05 -14.37
N LYS A 234 -13.29 -3.94 -13.40
CA LYS A 234 -13.95 -5.25 -13.34
C LYS A 234 -15.43 -5.17 -12.90
N TYR A 235 -15.78 -4.18 -12.07
CA TYR A 235 -17.15 -3.97 -11.61
C TYR A 235 -18.07 -3.36 -12.68
N LEU A 236 -17.51 -2.52 -13.58
CA LEU A 236 -18.25 -1.88 -14.67
C LEU A 236 -18.46 -2.79 -15.89
N SER A 237 -17.59 -3.80 -16.11
CA SER A 237 -17.79 -4.79 -17.17
C SER A 237 -18.87 -5.83 -16.83
N GLU A 238 -19.04 -6.17 -15.55
CA GLU A 238 -20.05 -7.15 -15.11
C GLU A 238 -21.46 -6.57 -15.02
N SER A 239 -21.60 -5.24 -14.92
CA SER A 239 -22.92 -4.56 -14.90
C SER A 239 -23.46 -4.24 -16.29
N ARG A 240 -22.63 -4.34 -17.35
CA ARG A 240 -23.05 -4.11 -18.75
C ARG A 240 -23.52 -5.38 -19.48
N ASN A 241 -23.17 -6.57 -18.97
CA ASN A 241 -23.58 -7.87 -19.54
C ASN A 241 -24.83 -8.47 -18.85
N ARG A 242 -25.58 -7.68 -18.09
CA ARG A 242 -26.82 -8.13 -17.42
C ARG A 242 -28.06 -7.35 -17.84
N SER A 243 -27.95 -6.61 -18.95
CA SER A 243 -29.02 -5.80 -19.54
C SER A 243 -29.05 -5.94 -21.06
N GLU A 244 -29.02 -7.18 -21.54
CA GLU A 244 -29.61 -7.62 -22.81
C GLU A 244 -30.42 -8.89 -22.54
#